data_AF-A0A6A3SNL4-F1
#
_entry.id   AF-A0A6A3SNL4-F1
#
_cell.length_a   1.000
_cell.length_b   1.000
_cell.length_c   1.000
_cell.angle_alpha   90.00
_cell.angle_beta   90.00
_cell.angle_gamma   90.00
#
_symmetry.space_group_name_H-M   'P 1'
#
loop_
_entity.id
_entity.type
_entity.pdbx_description
1 polymer ?
#
loop_
_entity_poly.entity_id
_entity_poly.type
_entity_poly.pdbx_seq_one_letter_code
_entity_poly.pdbx_strand_id
1 'polypeptide(L)'
;MATPSRILQQKAAFAAIGGTFLAMCAQASYVEFFQDTNFEHKLTRVNDVQTDVCYDLVCADSNFASTSAKCGGLPETGVAFEGGSAMIAFYTDRNCTSDYKWWPVDSQSDGDLGFPDSFPFNISSFLVINAWEISSVESACSKPLTVDTRTAAIE
;
A
#
# COMPACT_ATOMS: atom_id res chain seq x y z
N MET A 1 26.55 20.43 50.81
CA MET A 1 25.56 21.00 49.87
C MET A 1 26.25 21.14 48.51
N ALA A 2 25.76 20.39 47.51
CA ALA A 2 25.90 20.53 46.06
C ALA A 2 27.25 20.87 45.37
N THR A 3 27.75 19.86 44.63
CA THR A 3 28.50 19.83 43.34
C THR A 3 27.85 20.78 42.29
N PRO A 4 28.47 21.21 41.14
CA PRO A 4 29.45 20.43 40.39
C PRO A 4 30.60 21.09 39.61
N SER A 5 31.54 20.20 39.29
CA SER A 5 32.63 20.27 38.31
C SER A 5 32.20 20.77 36.93
N ARG A 6 33.05 21.57 36.30
CA ARG A 6 33.06 21.79 34.84
C ARG A 6 34.36 21.22 34.28
N ILE A 7 34.29 20.04 33.68
CA ILE A 7 35.33 19.52 32.78
C ILE A 7 35.08 20.15 31.42
N LEU A 8 35.99 21.01 30.97
CA LEU A 8 35.92 21.68 29.68
C LEU A 8 36.68 20.87 28.61
N GLN A 9 35.92 20.46 27.59
CA GLN A 9 36.29 20.46 26.17
C GLN A 9 37.34 19.44 25.71
N GLN A 10 36.85 18.26 25.31
CA GLN A 10 37.54 17.40 24.37
C GLN A 10 37.18 17.86 22.94
N LYS A 11 38.13 18.45 22.23
CA LYS A 11 38.01 18.78 20.80
C LYS A 11 37.95 17.49 19.99
N ALA A 12 36.77 17.14 19.47
CA ALA A 12 36.64 16.15 18.41
C ALA A 12 36.53 16.89 17.07
N ALA A 13 37.58 16.80 16.26
CA ALA A 13 37.53 17.18 14.86
C ALA A 13 36.77 16.07 14.11
N PHE A 14 35.59 16.39 13.58
CA PHE A 14 34.83 15.47 12.73
C PHE A 14 35.29 15.66 11.29
N ALA A 15 36.00 14.67 10.75
CA ALA A 15 36.25 14.55 9.33
C ALA A 15 34.92 14.20 8.62
N ALA A 16 34.47 15.08 7.72
CA ALA A 16 33.28 14.87 6.92
C ALA A 16 33.52 13.76 5.89
N ILE A 17 32.94 12.58 6.11
CA ILE A 17 32.81 11.55 5.08
C ILE A 17 31.52 11.87 4.33
N GLY A 18 31.65 12.41 3.12
CA GLY A 18 30.53 12.64 2.21
C GLY A 18 29.94 11.30 1.77
N GLY A 19 28.92 10.84 2.48
CA GLY A 19 28.08 9.72 2.06
C GLY A 19 27.00 10.22 1.11
N THR A 20 27.08 9.83 -0.16
CA THR A 20 25.97 9.96 -1.10
C THR A 20 24.84 9.06 -0.60
N PHE A 21 23.88 9.63 0.15
CA PHE A 21 22.62 8.95 0.43
C PHE A 21 21.88 8.83 -0.90
N LEU A 22 21.86 7.62 -1.48
CA LEU A 22 20.89 7.30 -2.52
C LEU A 22 19.51 7.42 -1.87
N ALA A 23 18.79 8.49 -2.20
CA ALA A 23 17.41 8.65 -1.82
C ALA A 23 16.62 7.53 -2.50
N MET A 24 16.32 6.47 -1.75
CA MET A 24 15.30 5.50 -2.16
C MET A 24 13.98 6.28 -2.21
N CYS A 25 13.48 6.55 -3.41
CA CYS A 25 12.12 7.03 -3.57
C CYS A 25 11.20 5.91 -3.08
N ALA A 26 10.74 6.00 -1.83
CA ALA A 26 9.64 5.18 -1.36
C ALA A 26 8.43 5.53 -2.22
N GLN A 27 8.09 4.68 -3.19
CA GLN A 27 6.86 4.84 -3.94
C GLN A 27 5.71 4.62 -2.97
N ALA A 28 4.81 5.60 -2.85
CA ALA A 28 3.62 5.46 -2.02
C ALA A 28 2.79 4.28 -2.52
N SER A 29 2.46 3.35 -1.62
CA SER A 29 1.70 2.15 -1.95
C SER A 29 0.26 2.49 -2.30
N TYR A 30 -0.31 1.84 -3.32
CA TYR A 30 -1.68 2.12 -3.73
C TYR A 30 -2.40 0.95 -4.41
N VAL A 31 -3.73 0.99 -4.35
CA VAL A 31 -4.64 0.20 -5.19
C VAL A 31 -5.74 1.12 -5.76
N GLU A 32 -5.90 1.12 -7.07
CA GLU A 32 -6.93 1.83 -7.82
C GLU A 32 -7.99 0.86 -8.31
N PHE A 33 -9.25 1.28 -8.22
CA PHE A 33 -10.42 0.49 -8.60
C PHE A 33 -11.20 1.19 -9.71
N PHE A 34 -11.72 0.40 -10.63
CA PHE A 34 -12.31 0.85 -11.87
C PHE A 34 -13.62 0.09 -12.12
N GLN A 35 -14.63 0.81 -12.60
CA GLN A 35 -15.94 0.24 -12.83
C GLN A 35 -15.92 -0.77 -13.98
N ASP A 36 -15.16 -0.48 -15.04
CA ASP A 36 -15.15 -1.23 -16.29
C ASP A 36 -13.83 -1.97 -16.53
N THR A 37 -13.80 -2.74 -17.61
CA THR A 37 -12.60 -3.45 -18.08
C THR A 37 -11.56 -2.47 -18.61
N ASN A 38 -10.31 -2.93 -18.75
CA ASN A 38 -9.20 -2.10 -19.24
C ASN A 38 -8.97 -0.81 -18.43
N PHE A 39 -9.37 -0.82 -17.14
CA PHE A 39 -9.12 0.28 -16.21
C PHE A 39 -9.83 1.59 -16.59
N GLU A 40 -11.04 1.49 -17.14
CA GLU A 40 -11.90 2.64 -17.43
C GLU A 40 -12.82 3.00 -16.24
N HIS A 41 -13.27 4.26 -16.18
CA HIS A 41 -14.16 4.79 -15.15
C HIS A 41 -13.66 4.53 -13.71
N LYS A 42 -12.57 5.22 -13.35
CA LYS A 42 -11.96 5.14 -12.01
C LYS A 42 -12.98 5.48 -10.93
N LEU A 43 -13.15 4.58 -9.97
CA LEU A 43 -14.06 4.72 -8.84
C LEU A 43 -13.34 5.32 -7.64
N THR A 44 -12.21 4.73 -7.24
CA THR A 44 -11.45 5.19 -6.07
C THR A 44 -9.99 4.76 -6.15
N ARG A 45 -9.17 5.35 -5.27
CA ARG A 45 -7.78 4.96 -5.01
C ARG A 45 -7.56 4.90 -3.51
N VAL A 46 -7.07 3.76 -3.05
CA VAL A 46 -6.56 3.58 -1.68
C VAL A 46 -5.07 3.82 -1.71
N ASN A 47 -4.58 4.78 -0.94
CA ASN A 47 -3.15 5.03 -0.74
C ASN A 47 -2.70 4.49 0.62
N ASP A 48 -1.38 4.39 0.79
CA ASP A 48 -0.75 3.95 2.04
C ASP A 48 -1.33 2.61 2.51
N VAL A 49 -1.46 1.70 1.54
CA VAL A 49 -1.98 0.35 1.72
C VAL A 49 -1.03 -0.41 2.64
N GLN A 50 -1.58 -0.90 3.75
CA GLN A 50 -0.90 -1.72 4.74
C GLN A 50 -1.18 -3.20 4.48
N THR A 51 -0.21 -4.05 4.79
CA THR A 51 -0.39 -5.50 4.73
C THR A 51 -1.28 -5.98 5.85
N ASP A 52 -2.03 -7.05 5.59
CA ASP A 52 -2.93 -7.71 6.52
C ASP A 52 -4.00 -6.77 7.12
N VAL A 53 -4.29 -5.65 6.46
CA VAL A 53 -5.45 -4.79 6.73
C VAL A 53 -6.49 -5.05 5.64
N CYS A 54 -7.71 -5.39 6.06
CA CYS A 54 -8.82 -5.56 5.13
C CYS A 54 -9.40 -4.18 4.77
N TYR A 55 -9.49 -3.87 3.49
CA TYR A 55 -10.05 -2.62 3.01
C TYR A 55 -11.42 -2.86 2.38
N ASP A 56 -12.45 -2.34 3.03
CA ASP A 56 -13.83 -2.38 2.58
C ASP A 56 -14.11 -1.23 1.60
N LEU A 57 -14.58 -1.57 0.39
CA LEU A 57 -14.91 -0.60 -0.66
C LEU A 57 -16.31 0.00 -0.47
N VAL A 58 -16.59 0.47 0.76
CA VAL A 58 -17.85 1.12 1.13
C VAL A 58 -17.75 2.62 0.89
N CYS A 59 -17.89 2.99 -0.38
CA CYS A 59 -18.01 4.39 -0.78
C CYS A 59 -19.46 4.87 -0.61
N ALA A 60 -19.65 6.18 -0.43
CA ALA A 60 -20.98 6.79 -0.24
C ALA A 60 -21.95 6.49 -1.40
N ASP A 61 -21.42 6.17 -2.58
CA ASP A 61 -22.20 5.77 -3.73
C ASP A 61 -22.55 4.28 -3.64
N SER A 62 -23.84 3.98 -3.51
CA SER A 62 -24.38 2.61 -3.44
C SER A 62 -24.17 1.78 -4.72
N ASN A 63 -23.60 2.39 -5.77
CA ASN A 63 -23.29 1.75 -7.05
C ASN A 63 -21.80 1.43 -7.20
N PHE A 64 -21.03 1.39 -6.11
CA PHE A 64 -19.63 0.98 -6.16
C PHE A 64 -19.54 -0.50 -6.59
N ALA A 65 -19.22 -0.72 -7.86
CA ALA A 65 -19.03 -2.03 -8.47
C ALA A 65 -17.74 -2.00 -9.29
N SER A 66 -16.65 -2.45 -8.69
CA SER A 66 -15.35 -2.49 -9.36
C SER A 66 -15.15 -3.83 -10.06
N THR A 67 -14.82 -3.79 -11.35
CA THR A 67 -14.53 -4.98 -12.16
C THR A 67 -13.08 -5.02 -12.67
N SER A 68 -12.26 -4.00 -12.42
CA SER A 68 -10.80 -4.07 -12.63
C SER A 68 -10.04 -3.26 -11.58
N ALA A 69 -8.75 -3.54 -11.41
CA ALA A 69 -7.91 -2.91 -10.40
C ALA A 69 -6.45 -2.74 -10.84
N LYS A 70 -5.81 -1.64 -10.46
CA LYS A 70 -4.36 -1.42 -10.62
C LYS A 70 -3.70 -1.28 -9.27
N CYS A 71 -2.51 -1.81 -9.08
CA CYS A 71 -1.75 -1.62 -7.85
C CYS A 71 -0.29 -1.26 -8.13
N GLY A 72 0.35 -0.62 -7.16
CA GLY A 72 1.76 -0.25 -7.25
C GLY A 72 2.32 0.13 -5.89
N GLY A 73 3.64 0.02 -5.73
CA GLY A 73 4.34 0.32 -4.48
C GLY A 73 3.95 -0.58 -3.29
N LEU A 74 3.27 -1.69 -3.55
CA LEU A 74 2.95 -2.69 -2.54
C LEU A 74 4.21 -3.53 -2.22
N PRO A 75 4.33 -4.08 -1.00
CA PRO A 75 5.43 -4.98 -0.68
C PRO A 75 5.35 -6.24 -1.54
N GLU A 76 6.44 -6.62 -2.19
CA GLU A 76 6.51 -7.80 -3.06
C GLU A 76 6.81 -9.08 -2.27
N THR A 77 7.33 -8.96 -1.04
CA THR A 77 7.70 -10.09 -0.18
C THR A 77 6.74 -10.29 0.97
N GLY A 78 6.42 -11.55 1.29
CA GLY A 78 5.55 -11.95 2.39
C GLY A 78 6.00 -13.26 3.03
N VAL A 79 5.37 -13.66 4.14
CA VAL A 79 5.73 -14.87 4.90
C VAL A 79 4.64 -15.95 4.91
N ALA A 80 3.44 -15.63 4.42
CA ALA A 80 2.29 -16.54 4.39
C ALA A 80 2.45 -17.69 3.38
N PHE A 81 3.21 -17.47 2.30
CA PHE A 81 3.32 -18.42 1.20
C PHE A 81 4.75 -18.91 1.02
N GLU A 82 4.88 -20.21 0.72
CA GLU A 82 6.14 -20.79 0.27
C GLU A 82 6.58 -20.10 -1.03
N GLY A 83 7.80 -19.57 -1.05
CA GLY A 83 8.31 -18.70 -2.12
C GLY A 83 8.53 -17.25 -1.68
N GLY A 84 7.95 -16.84 -0.55
CA GLY A 84 8.26 -15.56 0.09
C GLY A 84 7.65 -14.34 -0.61
N SER A 85 6.72 -14.53 -1.54
CA SER A 85 5.99 -13.46 -2.21
C SER A 85 4.78 -13.01 -1.38
N ALA A 86 4.55 -11.70 -1.32
CA ALA A 86 3.30 -11.15 -0.85
C ALA A 86 2.23 -11.25 -1.94
N MET A 87 0.97 -11.28 -1.52
CA MET A 87 -0.15 -11.53 -2.41
C MET A 87 -1.22 -10.47 -2.23
N ILE A 88 -1.92 -10.11 -3.29
CA ILE A 88 -3.13 -9.28 -3.21
C ILE A 88 -4.35 -10.16 -3.46
N ALA A 89 -5.32 -10.12 -2.54
CA ALA A 89 -6.58 -10.83 -2.64
C ALA A 89 -7.75 -9.86 -2.80
N PHE A 90 -8.68 -10.22 -3.70
CA PHE A 90 -9.92 -9.50 -3.95
C PHE A 90 -11.11 -10.39 -3.59
N TYR A 91 -12.04 -9.83 -2.81
CA TYR A 91 -13.19 -10.53 -2.25
C TYR A 91 -14.49 -9.98 -2.83
N THR A 92 -15.48 -10.87 -3.01
CA THR A 92 -16.83 -10.48 -3.47
C THR A 92 -17.67 -9.85 -2.37
N ASP A 93 -17.40 -10.18 -1.11
CA ASP A 93 -18.08 -9.59 0.04
C ASP A 93 -17.16 -8.64 0.83
N ARG A 94 -17.76 -8.01 1.83
CA ARG A 94 -17.08 -7.11 2.77
C ARG A 94 -16.32 -7.89 3.84
N ASN A 95 -15.46 -7.19 4.57
CA ASN A 95 -14.65 -7.68 5.69
C ASN A 95 -13.72 -8.85 5.32
N CYS A 96 -13.43 -9.05 4.02
CA CYS A 96 -12.54 -10.11 3.55
C CYS A 96 -12.98 -11.53 4.00
N THR A 97 -14.29 -11.79 4.10
CA THR A 97 -14.84 -13.05 4.64
C THR A 97 -15.33 -14.06 3.60
N SER A 98 -15.46 -13.66 2.32
CA SER A 98 -16.04 -14.50 1.26
C SER A 98 -14.99 -15.22 0.41
N ASP A 99 -15.46 -15.85 -0.67
CA ASP A 99 -14.63 -16.26 -1.78
C ASP A 99 -13.74 -15.10 -2.25
N TYR A 100 -12.50 -15.46 -2.54
CA TYR A 100 -11.49 -14.55 -3.03
C TYR A 100 -10.69 -15.17 -4.16
N LYS A 101 -10.10 -14.30 -4.97
CA LYS A 101 -8.99 -14.65 -5.85
C LYS A 101 -7.80 -13.80 -5.50
N TRP A 102 -6.61 -14.36 -5.68
CA TRP A 102 -5.37 -13.73 -5.27
C TRP A 102 -4.30 -13.92 -6.33
N TRP A 103 -3.39 -12.94 -6.36
CA TRP A 103 -2.27 -12.88 -7.27
C TRP A 103 -1.02 -12.40 -6.52
N PRO A 104 0.18 -12.78 -6.97
CA PRO A 104 1.42 -12.14 -6.53
C PRO A 104 1.35 -10.63 -6.72
N VAL A 105 1.86 -9.86 -5.75
CA VAL A 105 1.83 -8.40 -5.83
C VAL A 105 2.62 -7.86 -7.03
N ASP A 106 3.72 -8.53 -7.39
CA ASP A 106 4.58 -8.23 -8.54
C ASP A 106 3.94 -8.56 -9.90
N SER A 107 2.73 -9.16 -9.93
CA SER A 107 2.07 -9.59 -11.16
C SER A 107 1.58 -8.46 -12.08
N GLN A 108 1.53 -7.22 -11.61
CA GLN A 108 1.28 -6.06 -12.49
C GLN A 108 2.55 -5.44 -13.06
N SER A 109 3.71 -5.68 -12.42
CA SER A 109 5.03 -5.31 -12.96
C SER A 109 5.63 -6.41 -13.82
N ASP A 110 5.18 -7.65 -13.65
CA ASP A 110 5.57 -8.81 -14.43
C ASP A 110 4.37 -9.41 -15.16
N GLY A 111 4.29 -9.15 -16.47
CA GLY A 111 3.21 -9.63 -17.33
C GLY A 111 3.12 -11.15 -17.45
N ASP A 112 4.16 -11.90 -17.08
CA ASP A 112 4.16 -13.37 -17.12
C ASP A 112 3.34 -13.97 -15.96
N LEU A 113 3.04 -13.19 -14.91
CA LEU A 113 2.27 -13.63 -13.75
C LEU A 113 0.75 -13.50 -13.94
N GLY A 114 0.29 -12.99 -15.10
CA GLY A 114 -1.09 -13.13 -15.55
C GLY A 114 -2.12 -12.37 -14.72
N PHE A 115 -1.78 -11.19 -14.19
CA PHE A 115 -2.77 -10.32 -13.55
C PHE A 115 -3.84 -9.90 -14.58
N PRO A 116 -5.15 -10.05 -14.29
CA PRO A 116 -6.18 -9.80 -15.28
C PRO A 116 -6.54 -8.32 -15.42
N ASP A 117 -6.84 -7.89 -16.64
CA ASP A 117 -7.37 -6.54 -16.93
C ASP A 117 -8.86 -6.38 -16.54
N SER A 118 -9.52 -7.48 -16.14
CA SER A 118 -10.89 -7.49 -15.65
C SER A 118 -11.21 -8.75 -14.84
N PHE A 119 -12.08 -8.62 -13.85
CA PHE A 119 -12.57 -9.68 -13.00
C PHE A 119 -14.01 -10.04 -13.39
N PRO A 120 -14.38 -11.34 -13.39
CA PRO A 120 -15.75 -11.77 -13.68
C PRO A 120 -16.70 -11.55 -12.47
N PHE A 121 -16.26 -10.84 -11.45
CA PHE A 121 -16.97 -10.59 -10.21
C PHE A 121 -16.75 -9.13 -9.77
N ASN A 122 -17.66 -8.62 -8.95
CA ASN A 122 -17.54 -7.30 -8.34
C ASN A 122 -16.65 -7.39 -7.09
N ILE A 123 -15.68 -6.50 -6.99
CA ILE A 123 -14.82 -6.40 -5.82
C ILE A 123 -15.53 -5.55 -4.75
N SER A 124 -15.68 -6.12 -3.55
CA SER A 124 -16.26 -5.44 -2.39
C SER A 124 -15.22 -5.15 -1.30
N SER A 125 -14.17 -5.97 -1.19
CA SER A 125 -13.04 -5.71 -0.30
C SER A 125 -11.75 -6.32 -0.83
N PHE A 126 -10.61 -5.85 -0.33
CA PHE A 126 -9.31 -6.39 -0.70
C PHE A 126 -8.35 -6.45 0.49
N LEU A 127 -7.34 -7.30 0.37
CA LEU A 127 -6.30 -7.54 1.37
C LEU A 127 -4.95 -7.73 0.67
N VAL A 128 -3.92 -7.03 1.13
CA VAL A 128 -2.53 -7.37 0.77
C VAL A 128 -1.99 -8.29 1.85
N ILE A 129 -1.80 -9.56 1.53
CA ILE A 129 -1.38 -10.59 2.45
C ILE A 129 0.13 -10.56 2.60
N ASN A 130 0.57 -10.43 3.85
CA ASN A 130 1.93 -10.74 4.26
C ASN A 130 1.95 -12.00 5.12
N ALA A 131 1.24 -12.02 6.24
CA ALA A 131 1.16 -13.16 7.16
C ALA A 131 -0.21 -13.87 7.16
N TRP A 132 -1.22 -13.31 6.48
CA TRP A 132 -2.61 -13.79 6.51
C TRP A 132 -3.31 -13.56 7.86
N GLU A 133 -2.81 -12.64 8.68
CA GLU A 133 -3.38 -12.33 9.99
C GLU A 133 -4.10 -10.98 9.94
N ILE A 134 -5.39 -10.99 9.56
CA ILE A 134 -6.18 -9.76 9.45
C ILE A 134 -6.12 -8.98 10.77
N SER A 135 -5.44 -7.84 10.72
CA SER A 135 -5.12 -7.00 11.87
C SER A 135 -6.22 -5.97 12.16
N SER A 136 -6.89 -5.47 11.11
CA SER A 136 -8.00 -4.54 11.20
C SER A 136 -8.84 -4.54 9.91
N VAL A 137 -10.02 -3.91 9.98
CA VAL A 137 -10.85 -3.60 8.81
C VAL A 137 -10.99 -2.09 8.72
N GLU A 138 -10.72 -1.53 7.54
CA GLU A 138 -10.80 -0.11 7.24
C GLU A 138 -11.73 0.16 6.06
N SER A 139 -12.48 1.27 6.09
CA SER A 139 -13.20 1.73 4.90
C SER A 139 -12.24 2.45 3.96
N ALA A 140 -12.15 1.95 2.72
CA ALA A 140 -11.31 2.50 1.65
C ALA A 140 -11.68 3.95 1.29
N CYS A 141 -12.95 4.31 1.45
CA CYS A 141 -13.49 5.58 0.97
C CYS A 141 -13.55 6.67 2.05
N SER A 142 -13.19 6.34 3.29
CA SER A 142 -13.18 7.28 4.42
C SER A 142 -11.83 7.98 4.62
N LYS A 143 -10.77 7.55 3.91
CA LYS A 143 -9.47 8.23 3.98
C LYS A 143 -9.49 9.43 3.03
N PRO A 144 -9.41 10.68 3.54
CA PRO A 144 -9.17 11.82 2.66
C PRO A 144 -7.85 11.58 1.93
N LEU A 145 -7.79 11.93 0.65
CA LEU A 145 -6.52 12.08 -0.06
C LEU A 145 -5.64 13.00 0.80
N THR A 146 -4.61 12.45 1.44
CA THR A 146 -3.54 13.24 2.02
C THR A 146 -2.84 13.91 0.84
N VAL A 147 -3.27 15.13 0.51
CA VAL A 147 -2.47 16.02 -0.31
C VAL A 147 -1.19 16.24 0.48
N ASP A 148 -0.12 15.57 0.07
CA ASP A 148 1.20 15.81 0.63
C ASP A 148 1.65 17.20 0.21
N THR A 149 1.36 18.19 1.06
CA THR A 149 1.75 19.58 0.86
C THR A 149 3.26 19.81 1.06
N ARG A 150 4.12 18.77 1.03
CA ARG A 150 5.58 18.93 1.17
C ARG A 150 6.37 19.11 -0.12
N THR A 151 5.71 19.39 -1.25
CA THR A 151 6.41 19.89 -2.45
C THR A 151 5.79 21.19 -2.96
N ALA A 152 5.90 22.26 -2.16
CA ALA A 152 5.74 23.63 -2.64
C ALA A 152 6.46 24.60 -1.70
N ALA A 153 7.79 24.68 -1.80
CA ALA A 153 8.58 25.88 -1.48
C ALA A 153 10.06 25.63 -1.78
N ILE A 154 10.45 25.75 -3.04
CA ILE A 154 11.77 26.29 -3.40
C ILE A 154 11.54 27.16 -4.65
N GLU A 155 11.20 28.44 -4.43
CA GLU A 155 11.53 29.53 -5.34
C GLU A 155 12.51 30.46 -4.61
#